data_AF-A0A9D7GUT0-F1
#
_entry.id   AF-A0A9D7GUT0-F1
#
_cell.length_a   1.000
_cell.length_b   1.000
_cell.length_c   1.000
_cell.angle_alpha   90.00
_cell.angle_beta   90.00
_cell.angle_gamma   90.00
#
_symmetry.space_group_name_H-M   'P 1'
#
loop_
_entity.id
_entity.type
_entity.pdbx_description
1 polymer ?
#
loop_
_entity_poly.entity_id
_entity_poly.type
_entity_poly.pdbx_seq_one_letter_code
_entity_poly.pdbx_strand_id
1 'polypeptide(L)'
;MLIIPVPVDSARQVVLAALQHEALVVDGTPASDRSEFVTTFLVRRGGMGETEIRLRLQLSPDAAETIEGAGTTLRVEGSARDVARRMLMSPEDARAPRLSREPHPIQDNDRESLQRIARLLDRLQQLGWTRIPDP
;
A
#
# COMPACT_ATOMS: atom_id res chain seq x y z
N MET A 1 -3.70 -12.44 1.52
CA MET A 1 -3.76 -12.70 0.06
C MET A 1 -5.17 -12.41 -0.46
N LEU A 2 -5.35 -12.06 -1.74
CA LEU A 2 -6.66 -11.83 -2.39
C LEU A 2 -6.80 -12.75 -3.63
N ILE A 3 -7.99 -13.24 -3.98
CA ILE A 3 -8.24 -14.04 -5.22
C ILE A 3 -9.46 -13.53 -5.99
N ILE A 4 -9.39 -13.53 -7.33
CA ILE A 4 -10.51 -13.27 -8.25
C ILE A 4 -10.57 -14.34 -9.37
N PRO A 5 -11.75 -14.84 -9.77
CA PRO A 5 -11.89 -15.89 -10.79
C PRO A 5 -11.85 -15.32 -12.22
N VAL A 6 -10.76 -14.63 -12.59
CA VAL A 6 -10.56 -14.12 -13.96
C VAL A 6 -9.11 -14.30 -14.42
N PRO A 7 -8.84 -14.27 -15.74
CA PRO A 7 -7.47 -14.28 -16.28
C PRO A 7 -6.62 -13.11 -15.78
N VAL A 8 -5.30 -13.31 -15.74
CA VAL A 8 -4.33 -12.35 -15.19
C VAL A 8 -4.39 -10.97 -15.86
N ASP A 9 -4.68 -10.90 -17.16
CA ASP A 9 -4.80 -9.62 -17.88
C ASP A 9 -6.04 -8.84 -17.45
N SER A 10 -7.17 -9.52 -17.24
CA SER A 10 -8.39 -8.90 -16.70
C SER A 10 -8.18 -8.48 -15.25
N ALA A 11 -7.56 -9.32 -14.43
CA ALA A 11 -7.19 -8.98 -13.05
C ALA A 11 -6.28 -7.75 -12.99
N ARG A 12 -5.32 -7.63 -13.92
CA ARG A 12 -4.45 -6.46 -14.06
C ARG A 12 -5.24 -5.19 -14.32
N GLN A 13 -6.19 -5.21 -15.25
CA GLN A 13 -7.04 -4.03 -15.53
C GLN A 13 -7.86 -3.63 -14.30
N VAL A 14 -8.40 -4.60 -13.56
CA VAL A 14 -9.14 -4.35 -12.32
C VAL A 14 -8.25 -3.67 -11.27
N VAL A 15 -7.03 -4.17 -11.06
CA VAL A 15 -6.08 -3.57 -10.09
C VAL A 15 -5.67 -2.16 -10.51
N LEU A 16 -5.34 -1.95 -11.79
CA LEU A 16 -4.98 -0.61 -12.29
C LEU A 16 -6.13 0.38 -12.15
N ALA A 17 -7.36 -0.02 -12.47
CA ALA A 17 -8.54 0.81 -12.29
C ALA A 17 -8.78 1.16 -10.81
N ALA A 18 -8.60 0.21 -9.90
CA ALA A 18 -8.71 0.44 -8.46
C ALA A 18 -7.66 1.44 -7.95
N LEU A 19 -6.40 1.29 -8.39
CA LEU A 19 -5.32 2.23 -8.05
C LEU A 19 -5.59 3.64 -8.59
N GLN A 20 -6.03 3.77 -9.84
CA GLN A 20 -6.39 5.05 -10.44
C GLN A 20 -7.56 5.72 -9.70
N HIS A 21 -8.56 4.94 -9.30
CA HIS A 21 -9.72 5.45 -8.58
C HIS A 21 -9.34 6.07 -7.23
N GLU A 22 -8.40 5.45 -6.52
CA GLU A 22 -7.90 5.95 -5.22
C GLU A 22 -6.78 6.99 -5.36
N ALA A 23 -6.53 7.49 -6.58
CA ALA A 23 -5.46 8.41 -6.92
C ALA A 23 -4.09 7.91 -6.42
N LEU A 24 -3.84 6.61 -6.60
CA LEU A 24 -2.61 5.93 -6.23
C LEU A 24 -1.69 5.81 -7.43
N VAL A 25 -0.51 6.41 -7.31
CA VAL A 25 0.50 6.39 -8.36
C VAL A 25 1.27 5.08 -8.27
N VAL A 26 1.37 4.38 -9.40
CA VAL A 26 2.27 3.24 -9.55
C VAL A 26 3.67 3.76 -9.82
N ASP A 27 4.63 3.28 -9.05
CA ASP A 27 6.04 3.59 -9.24
C ASP A 27 6.55 2.89 -10.50
N GLY A 28 6.87 3.70 -11.52
CA GLY A 28 7.32 3.24 -12.83
C GLY A 28 6.17 2.94 -13.79
N THR A 29 6.51 2.73 -15.06
CA THR A 29 5.52 2.40 -16.09
C THR A 29 5.04 0.96 -15.90
N PRO A 30 3.72 0.72 -15.74
CA PRO A 30 3.18 -0.64 -15.76
C PRO A 30 3.39 -1.19 -17.17
N ALA A 31 4.40 -2.06 -17.32
CA ALA A 31 4.63 -2.76 -18.57
C ALA A 31 3.59 -3.88 -18.72
N SER A 32 3.18 -4.16 -19.96
CA SER A 32 2.11 -5.12 -20.28
C SER A 32 2.39 -6.54 -19.80
N ASP A 33 3.66 -6.87 -19.55
CA ASP A 33 4.15 -8.17 -19.05
C ASP A 33 4.32 -8.22 -17.53
N ARG A 34 4.18 -7.08 -16.83
CA ARG A 34 4.38 -7.03 -15.38
C ARG A 34 3.12 -7.49 -14.66
N SER A 35 3.31 -8.54 -13.87
CA SER A 35 2.34 -9.00 -12.87
C SER A 35 2.63 -8.40 -11.50
N GLU A 36 3.35 -7.28 -11.46
CA GLU A 36 3.75 -6.60 -10.23
C GLU A 36 3.56 -5.10 -10.36
N PHE A 37 2.92 -4.52 -9.36
CA PHE A 37 2.74 -3.09 -9.20
C PHE A 37 3.32 -2.68 -7.86
N VAL A 38 4.07 -1.60 -7.87
CA VAL A 38 4.58 -0.98 -6.64
C VAL A 38 3.93 0.38 -6.56
N THR A 39 3.42 0.75 -5.39
CA THR A 39 2.93 2.09 -5.14
C THR A 39 3.46 2.57 -3.79
N THR A 40 3.95 3.81 -3.76
CA THR A 40 4.58 4.41 -2.60
C THR A 40 3.73 5.57 -2.08
N PHE A 41 3.58 5.61 -0.76
CA PHE A 41 2.85 6.61 0.00
C PHE A 41 3.82 7.29 0.96
N LEU A 42 3.71 8.60 1.11
CA LEU A 42 4.46 9.35 2.10
C LEU A 42 3.53 9.79 3.23
N VAL A 43 3.88 9.43 4.45
CA VAL A 43 3.13 9.72 5.68
C VAL A 43 4.01 10.60 6.57
N ARG A 44 3.63 11.85 6.81
CA ARG A 44 4.34 12.86 7.60
C ARG A 44 3.92 12.87 9.08
N ARG A 45 4.61 12.07 9.90
CA ARG A 45 4.39 12.06 11.35
C ARG A 45 4.72 13.43 11.95
N GLY A 46 3.69 14.13 12.46
CA GLY A 46 3.74 15.52 12.93
C GLY A 46 5.01 15.91 13.68
N GLY A 47 5.97 16.51 12.98
CA GLY A 47 7.23 17.03 13.53
C GLY A 47 8.35 16.00 13.76
N MET A 48 8.12 14.69 13.57
CA MET A 48 9.06 13.61 13.90
C MET A 48 9.71 12.95 12.68
N GLY A 49 9.24 13.21 11.47
CA GLY A 49 9.81 12.68 10.23
C GLY A 49 8.76 12.30 9.18
N GLU A 50 9.22 11.83 8.03
CA GLU A 50 8.36 11.23 7.01
C GLU A 50 8.55 9.71 7.08
N THR A 51 7.48 8.95 7.01
CA THR A 51 7.47 7.49 6.88
C THR A 51 7.00 7.19 5.47
N GLU A 52 7.84 6.51 4.71
CA GLU A 52 7.48 5.97 3.41
C GLU A 52 6.79 4.63 3.62
N ILE A 53 5.55 4.51 3.17
CA ILE A 53 4.83 3.24 3.09
C ILE A 53 4.87 2.79 1.63
N ARG A 54 5.44 1.61 1.37
CA ARG A 54 5.49 1.01 0.05
C ARG A 54 4.58 -0.21 0.03
N LEU A 55 3.60 -0.21 -0.87
CA LEU A 55 2.77 -1.36 -1.17
C LEU A 55 3.26 -2.04 -2.45
N ARG A 56 3.46 -3.35 -2.39
CA ARG A 56 3.73 -4.22 -3.54
C ARG A 56 2.50 -5.09 -3.76
N LEU A 57 1.98 -5.04 -4.98
CA LEU A 57 0.82 -5.77 -5.45
C LEU A 57 1.30 -6.75 -6.52
N GLN A 58 1.30 -8.04 -6.22
CA GLN A 58 1.77 -9.07 -7.13
C GLN A 58 0.62 -9.97 -7.56
N LEU A 59 0.35 -10.00 -8.85
CA LEU A 59 -0.55 -10.93 -9.50
C LEU A 59 0.20 -12.23 -9.81
N SER A 60 -0.48 -13.35 -9.65
CA SER A 60 0.00 -14.66 -10.08
C SER A 60 -1.20 -15.48 -10.53
N PRO A 61 -1.10 -16.22 -11.65
CA PRO A 61 -2.13 -17.20 -11.98
C PRO A 61 -2.21 -18.19 -10.82
N ASP A 62 -3.43 -18.51 -10.39
CA ASP A 62 -3.63 -19.55 -9.40
C ASP A 62 -3.29 -20.90 -10.05
N ALA A 63 -2.34 -21.61 -9.47
CA ALA A 63 -1.93 -22.93 -9.95
C ALA A 63 -2.93 -24.01 -9.52
N ALA A 64 -3.80 -23.72 -8.56
CA ALA A 64 -4.93 -24.58 -8.25
C ALA A 64 -5.96 -24.43 -9.38
N GLU A 65 -6.00 -25.41 -10.28
CA GLU A 65 -7.16 -25.62 -11.15
C GLU A 65 -8.39 -25.87 -10.26
N THR A 66 -9.09 -24.81 -9.89
CA THR A 66 -10.45 -24.96 -9.39
C THR A 66 -11.34 -25.37 -10.55
N ILE A 67 -12.27 -26.29 -10.28
CA ILE A 67 -13.24 -26.86 -11.25
C ILE A 67 -14.07 -25.74 -11.96
N GLU A 68 -14.02 -24.51 -11.47
CA GLU A 68 -14.71 -23.33 -11.99
C GLU A 68 -13.85 -22.40 -12.89
N GLY A 69 -12.58 -22.73 -13.14
CA GLY A 69 -11.67 -21.97 -14.04
C GLY A 69 -10.39 -21.45 -13.36
N ALA A 70 -9.45 -20.97 -14.17
CA ALA A 70 -8.17 -20.44 -13.69
C ALA A 70 -8.36 -19.10 -12.97
N GLY A 71 -8.11 -19.08 -11.65
CA GLY A 71 -8.14 -17.86 -10.84
C GLY A 71 -6.86 -17.03 -10.98
N THR A 72 -6.92 -15.77 -10.54
CA THR A 72 -5.72 -14.94 -10.32
C THR A 72 -5.63 -14.58 -8.85
N THR A 73 -4.45 -14.79 -8.28
CA THR A 73 -4.09 -14.41 -6.92
C THR A 73 -3.40 -13.07 -6.91
N LEU A 74 -3.80 -12.18 -6.01
CA LEU A 74 -3.17 -10.89 -5.71
C LEU A 74 -2.57 -10.94 -4.31
N ARG A 75 -1.24 -10.89 -4.24
CA ARG A 75 -0.50 -10.70 -3.01
C ARG A 75 -0.29 -9.21 -2.78
N VAL A 76 -0.66 -8.73 -1.59
CA VAL A 76 -0.47 -7.35 -1.15
C VAL A 76 0.54 -7.35 -0.02
N GLU A 77 1.71 -6.76 -0.23
CA GLU A 77 2.76 -6.62 0.77
C GLU A 77 2.96 -5.15 1.09
N GLY A 78 2.89 -4.79 2.37
CA GLY A 78 3.19 -3.45 2.83
C GLY A 78 4.49 -3.41 3.62
N SER A 79 5.36 -2.47 3.30
CA SER A 79 6.51 -2.13 4.13
C SER A 79 6.45 -0.65 4.50
N ALA A 80 6.92 -0.32 5.69
CA ALA A 80 7.03 1.06 6.16
C ALA A 80 8.49 1.32 6.54
N ARG A 81 9.04 2.43 6.06
CA ARG A 81 10.40 2.87 6.37
C ARG A 81 10.38 4.32 6.81
N ASP A 82 10.98 4.62 7.95
CA ASP A 82 11.22 6.01 8.34
C ASP A 82 12.27 6.63 7.41
N VAL A 83 11.86 7.68 6.71
CA VAL A 83 12.74 8.58 5.99
C VAL A 83 13.33 9.51 7.03
N ALA A 84 14.49 9.12 7.54
CA ALA A 84 15.23 9.94 8.49
C ALA A 84 15.54 11.30 7.85
N ARG A 85 14.77 12.33 8.20
CA ARG A 85 15.28 13.69 8.10
C ARG A 85 16.41 13.73 9.12
N ARG A 86 17.67 13.90 8.68
CA ARG A 86 18.75 14.30 9.57
C ARG A 86 18.28 15.59 10.25
N MET A 87 17.69 15.47 11.43
CA MET A 87 17.53 16.60 12.30
C MET A 87 18.95 17.02 12.62
N LEU A 88 19.44 18.05 11.94
CA LEU A 88 20.48 18.90 12.47
C LEU A 88 19.85 19.63 13.68
N MET A 89 19.63 18.90 14.77
CA MET A 89 19.39 19.51 16.06
C MET A 89 20.71 20.22 16.40
N SER A 90 20.61 21.51 16.69
CA SER A 90 21.71 22.19 17.33
C SER A 90 21.98 21.49 18.68
N PRO A 91 23.24 21.39 19.14
CA PRO A 91 23.57 20.74 20.42
C PRO A 91 22.84 21.38 21.62
N GLU A 92 22.30 22.58 21.47
CA GLU A 92 21.47 23.28 22.46
C GLU A 92 20.05 22.72 22.54
N ASP A 93 19.42 22.37 21.40
CA ASP A 93 18.07 21.78 21.33
C ASP A 93 18.00 20.34 21.89
N ALA A 94 19.13 19.62 21.85
CA ALA A 94 19.22 18.25 22.37
C ALA A 94 19.20 18.17 23.90
N ARG A 95 19.43 19.29 24.61
CA ARG A 95 19.49 19.36 26.08
C ARG A 95 18.15 19.71 26.74
N ALA A 96 17.11 20.03 25.99
CA ALA A 96 15.79 20.29 26.55
C ALA A 96 15.15 19.00 27.09
N PRO A 97 14.63 18.96 28.33
CA PRO A 97 13.96 17.78 28.87
C PRO A 97 12.69 17.48 28.07
N ARG A 98 12.70 16.36 27.33
CA ARG A 98 11.54 15.88 26.55
C ARG A 98 10.47 15.28 27.48
N LEU A 99 9.77 16.16 28.20
CA LEU A 99 8.52 15.84 28.88
C LEU A 99 7.36 16.05 27.89
N SER A 100 7.04 15.01 27.12
CA SER A 100 5.65 14.60 26.81
C SER A 100 5.66 13.45 25.80
N ARG A 101 5.31 12.25 26.26
CA ARG A 101 4.89 11.11 25.41
C ARG A 101 3.42 11.30 25.01
N GLU A 102 3.05 12.48 24.50
CA GLU A 102 1.75 12.62 23.87
C GLU A 102 1.83 11.92 22.50
N PRO A 103 0.84 11.06 22.15
CA PRO A 103 0.73 10.54 20.80
C PRO A 103 0.63 11.74 19.86
N HIS A 104 1.66 11.96 19.05
CA HIS A 104 1.68 13.12 18.17
C HIS A 104 0.50 12.98 17.21
N PRO A 105 -0.30 14.05 17.02
CA PRO A 105 -1.46 13.98 16.16
C PRO A 105 -1.01 13.59 14.75
N ILE A 106 -1.62 12.53 14.22
CA ILE A 106 -1.49 12.13 12.81
C ILE A 106 -1.95 13.33 11.97
N GLN A 107 -1.10 13.83 11.07
CA GLN A 107 -1.48 14.94 10.19
C GLN A 107 -2.64 14.54 9.29
N ASP A 108 -3.46 15.49 8.83
CA ASP A 108 -4.61 15.13 7.99
C ASP A 108 -4.19 14.43 6.68
N ASN A 109 -3.04 14.81 6.09
CA ASN A 109 -2.45 14.14 4.92
C ASN A 109 -2.05 12.68 5.20
N ASP A 110 -1.64 12.37 6.42
CA ASP A 110 -1.26 11.02 6.84
C ASP A 110 -2.47 10.13 7.00
N ARG A 111 -3.52 10.69 7.63
CA ARG A 111 -4.80 10.05 7.78
C ARG A 111 -5.39 9.76 6.40
N GLU A 112 -5.30 10.72 5.49
CA GLU A 112 -5.75 10.55 4.11
C GLU A 112 -4.99 9.43 3.40
N SER A 113 -3.66 9.38 3.53
CA SER A 113 -2.84 8.34 2.89
C SER A 113 -3.22 6.94 3.37
N LEU A 114 -3.39 6.76 4.68
CA LEU A 114 -3.86 5.50 5.26
C LEU A 114 -5.30 5.16 4.84
N GLN A 115 -6.17 6.16 4.73
CA GLN A 115 -7.54 5.98 4.25
C GLN A 115 -7.58 5.55 2.77
N ARG A 116 -6.69 6.07 1.91
CA ARG A 116 -6.58 5.62 0.51
C ARG A 116 -6.19 4.14 0.43
N ILE A 117 -5.27 3.67 1.29
CA ILE A 117 -4.93 2.25 1.37
C ILE A 117 -6.15 1.42 1.78
N ALA A 118 -6.89 1.87 2.81
CA ALA A 118 -8.09 1.16 3.26
C ALA A 118 -9.16 1.08 2.17
N ARG A 119 -9.42 2.19 1.46
CA ARG A 119 -10.37 2.24 0.34
C ARG A 119 -9.93 1.40 -0.85
N LEU A 120 -8.63 1.33 -1.15
CA LEU A 120 -8.11 0.42 -2.18
C LEU A 120 -8.48 -1.03 -1.86
N LEU A 121 -8.26 -1.47 -0.62
CA LEU A 121 -8.57 -2.84 -0.20
C LEU A 121 -10.08 -3.11 -0.25
N ASP A 122 -10.90 -2.18 0.23
CA ASP A 122 -12.36 -2.27 0.17
C ASP A 122 -12.87 -2.32 -1.28
N ARG A 123 -12.31 -1.48 -2.17
CA ARG A 123 -12.63 -1.48 -3.60
C ARG A 123 -12.27 -2.80 -4.26
N LEU A 124 -11.10 -3.37 -3.97
CA LEU A 124 -10.74 -4.69 -4.50
C LEU A 124 -11.78 -5.74 -4.06
N GLN A 125 -12.23 -5.71 -2.80
CA GLN A 125 -13.29 -6.60 -2.33
C GLN A 125 -14.62 -6.38 -3.06
N GLN A 126 -15.04 -5.13 -3.29
CA GLN A 126 -16.22 -4.79 -4.08
C GLN A 126 -16.14 -5.29 -5.53
N LEU A 127 -14.91 -5.36 -6.08
CA LEU A 127 -14.63 -5.86 -7.43
C LEU A 127 -14.52 -7.40 -7.49
N GLY A 128 -14.86 -8.10 -6.42
CA GLY A 128 -14.90 -9.57 -6.37
C GLY A 128 -13.61 -10.23 -5.87
N TRP A 129 -12.62 -9.45 -5.44
CA TRP A 129 -11.43 -10.02 -4.81
C TRP A 129 -11.75 -10.52 -3.40
N THR A 130 -11.62 -11.83 -3.19
CA THR A 130 -11.89 -12.45 -1.89
C THR A 130 -10.61 -12.52 -1.07
N ARG A 131 -10.66 -12.07 0.19
CA ARG A 131 -9.51 -12.15 1.09
C ARG A 131 -9.33 -13.55 1.64
N ILE A 132 -8.14 -14.08 1.44
CA ILE A 132 -7.71 -15.35 2.03
C ILE A 132 -6.79 -15.04 3.20
N PRO A 133 -7.13 -15.52 4.42
CA PRO A 133 -6.22 -15.43 5.56
C PRO A 133 -4.94 -16.21 5.25
N ASP A 134 -3.79 -15.68 5.66
CA ASP A 134 -2.55 -16.47 5.61
C ASP A 134 -2.71 -17.72 6.49
N PRO A 135 -2.23 -18.89 6.05
CA PRO A 135 -2.28 -20.13 6.81
C PRO A 135 -1.48 -20.08 8.13
#